data_AF-A0A9D5VPI9-F1
#
_entry.id   AF-A0A9D5VPI9-F1
#
_cell.length_a   1.000
_cell.length_b   1.000
_cell.length_c   1.000
_cell.angle_alpha   90.00
_cell.angle_beta   90.00
_cell.angle_gamma   90.00
#
_symmetry.space_group_name_H-M   'P 1'
#
loop_
_entity.id
_entity.type
_entity.pdbx_description
1 polymer ?
#
loop_
_entity_poly.entity_id
_entity_poly.type
_entity_poly.pdbx_seq_one_letter_code
_entity_poly.pdbx_strand_id
1 'polypeptide(L)'
;MSEVIERKFYLKEFKAISHAISSYEDLTLLINHIVEGLSRTFKLKGCCIMLFDEREKQLFHVGSHGISEAYIAKGPVVVDEKYSNFLKGESIFIEDLRNDPRVQYPEEALKENIISMVSLPIKYRNSVIGLVRLYHSSTIKLNEEDIDSILVLAQQLGLVIENNGLRNFLEEVKGGISRLPLHMLEGLYNENRSTRY
;
A
#
# COMPACT_ATOMS: atom_id res chain seq x y z
N MET A 1 -25.08 17.70 5.93
CA MET A 1 -24.76 17.50 4.50
C MET A 1 -23.26 17.50 4.37
N SER A 2 -22.66 16.34 4.07
CA SER A 2 -21.23 16.25 3.77
C SER A 2 -20.98 16.87 2.40
N GLU A 3 -20.29 18.01 2.36
CA GLU A 3 -19.91 18.69 1.13
C GLU A 3 -18.87 17.84 0.38
N VAL A 4 -19.12 17.56 -0.90
CA VAL A 4 -18.15 16.83 -1.74
C VAL A 4 -16.97 17.76 -2.00
N ILE A 5 -15.77 17.28 -1.70
CA ILE A 5 -14.56 18.07 -1.92
C ILE A 5 -14.37 18.30 -3.42
N GLU A 6 -14.09 19.55 -3.81
CA GLU A 6 -13.68 19.92 -5.16
C GLU A 6 -12.42 19.14 -5.56
N ARG A 7 -12.32 18.70 -6.82
CA ARG A 7 -11.20 17.90 -7.32
C ARG A 7 -9.86 18.51 -6.93
N LYS A 8 -8.96 17.71 -6.32
CA LYS A 8 -7.62 18.19 -5.90
C LYS A 8 -6.48 17.48 -6.62
N PHE A 9 -6.75 16.39 -7.31
CA PHE A 9 -5.74 15.60 -7.97
C PHE A 9 -5.76 15.87 -9.48
N TYR A 10 -4.78 16.63 -9.96
CA TYR A 10 -4.65 16.99 -11.36
C TYR A 10 -3.49 16.23 -12.01
N LEU A 11 -3.44 16.32 -13.34
CA LEU A 11 -2.46 15.59 -14.17
C LEU A 11 -1.01 15.90 -13.78
N LYS A 12 -0.73 17.09 -13.23
CA LYS A 12 0.62 17.49 -12.80
C LYS A 12 1.08 16.67 -11.59
N GLU A 13 0.22 16.53 -10.60
CA GLU A 13 0.44 15.73 -9.38
C GLU A 13 0.58 14.25 -9.75
N PHE A 14 -0.29 13.75 -10.64
CA PHE A 14 -0.19 12.40 -11.18
C PHE A 14 1.16 12.14 -11.87
N LYS A 15 1.59 13.05 -12.75
CA LYS A 15 2.87 12.91 -13.48
C LYS A 15 4.06 12.91 -12.55
N ALA A 16 4.06 13.76 -11.51
CA ALA A 16 5.15 13.80 -10.54
C ALA A 16 5.26 12.46 -9.77
N ILE A 17 4.13 11.92 -9.31
CA ILE A 17 4.11 10.66 -8.55
C ILE A 17 4.43 9.47 -9.46
N SER A 18 3.83 9.39 -10.65
CA SER A 18 4.12 8.34 -11.64
C SER A 18 5.60 8.33 -12.05
N HIS A 19 6.21 9.51 -12.23
CA HIS A 19 7.63 9.60 -12.53
C HIS A 19 8.50 9.15 -11.34
N ALA A 20 8.14 9.52 -10.11
CA ALA A 20 8.81 9.02 -8.91
C ALA A 20 8.71 7.48 -8.82
N ILE A 21 7.53 6.90 -9.03
CA ILE A 21 7.32 5.45 -9.06
C ILE A 21 8.26 4.75 -10.07
N SER A 22 8.44 5.34 -11.26
CA SER A 22 9.26 4.76 -12.34
C SER A 22 10.78 4.86 -12.15
N SER A 23 11.26 5.77 -11.29
CA SER A 23 12.69 6.12 -11.17
C SER A 23 13.32 5.72 -9.84
N TYR A 24 12.51 5.21 -8.91
CA TYR A 24 12.97 4.93 -7.55
C TYR A 24 13.60 3.55 -7.40
N GLU A 25 14.88 3.54 -7.00
CA GLU A 25 15.56 2.34 -6.53
C GLU A 25 15.23 1.99 -5.08
N ASP A 26 14.77 2.98 -4.29
CA ASP A 26 14.43 2.86 -2.87
C ASP A 26 12.91 2.88 -2.64
N LEU A 27 12.34 1.71 -2.37
CA LEU A 27 10.90 1.56 -2.12
C LEU A 27 10.41 2.36 -0.90
N THR A 28 11.23 2.48 0.15
CA THR A 28 10.87 3.19 1.38
C THR A 28 10.71 4.68 1.13
N LEU A 29 11.65 5.29 0.40
CA LEU A 29 11.58 6.71 0.09
C LEU A 29 10.41 7.02 -0.86
N LEU A 30 10.09 6.13 -1.81
CA LEU A 30 8.89 6.25 -2.65
C LEU A 30 7.60 6.24 -1.83
N ILE A 31 7.45 5.26 -0.93
CA ILE A 31 6.29 5.14 -0.05
C ILE A 31 6.10 6.41 0.77
N ASN A 32 7.18 6.93 1.37
CA ASN A 32 7.16 8.16 2.17
C ASN A 32 6.70 9.38 1.35
N HIS A 33 7.20 9.54 0.13
CA HIS A 33 6.76 10.62 -0.76
C HIS A 33 5.29 10.51 -1.16
N ILE A 34 4.78 9.30 -1.39
CA ILE A 34 3.36 9.09 -1.72
C ILE A 34 2.47 9.48 -0.52
N VAL A 35 2.76 8.98 0.68
CA VAL A 35 1.93 9.29 1.86
C VAL A 35 1.97 10.78 2.21
N GLU A 36 3.12 11.44 2.07
CA GLU A 36 3.26 12.88 2.27
C GLU A 36 2.51 13.68 1.19
N GLY A 37 2.69 13.32 -0.08
CA GLY A 37 2.04 13.98 -1.21
C GLY A 37 0.51 13.91 -1.11
N LEU A 38 -0.04 12.72 -0.86
CA LEU A 38 -1.48 12.54 -0.66
C LEU A 38 -1.99 13.32 0.55
N SER A 39 -1.26 13.29 1.67
CA SER A 39 -1.65 14.06 2.87
C SER A 39 -1.76 15.55 2.59
N ARG A 40 -0.77 16.12 1.88
CA ARG A 40 -0.74 17.54 1.54
C ARG A 40 -1.79 17.94 0.51
N THR A 41 -1.90 17.18 -0.58
CA THR A 41 -2.86 17.46 -1.66
C THR A 41 -4.30 17.46 -1.14
N PHE A 42 -4.66 16.47 -0.33
CA PHE A 42 -6.02 16.33 0.16
C PHE A 42 -6.28 17.05 1.50
N LYS A 43 -5.25 17.64 2.13
CA LYS A 43 -5.30 18.24 3.46
C LYS A 43 -5.79 17.25 4.52
N LEU A 44 -5.28 16.02 4.45
CA LEU A 44 -5.66 14.92 5.34
C LEU A 44 -5.12 15.14 6.75
N LYS A 45 -5.77 14.52 7.75
CA LYS A 45 -5.16 14.34 9.08
C LYS A 45 -3.90 13.47 8.95
N GLY A 46 -3.96 12.45 8.12
CA GLY A 46 -2.79 11.66 7.75
C GLY A 46 -3.11 10.62 6.70
N CYS A 47 -2.06 9.96 6.23
CA CYS A 47 -2.10 8.90 5.24
C CYS A 47 -1.16 7.78 5.67
N CYS A 48 -1.51 6.54 5.38
CA CYS A 48 -0.58 5.43 5.53
C CYS A 48 -0.71 4.41 4.39
N ILE A 49 0.37 3.70 4.13
CA ILE A 49 0.37 2.50 3.30
C ILE A 49 0.55 1.29 4.23
N MET A 50 -0.28 0.28 4.01
CA MET A 50 -0.23 -1.00 4.73
C MET A 50 -0.10 -2.13 3.72
N LEU A 51 0.77 -3.11 3.99
CA LEU A 51 0.88 -4.32 3.18
C LEU A 51 0.18 -5.48 3.86
N PHE A 52 -0.35 -6.39 3.05
CA PHE A 52 -1.09 -7.55 3.50
C PHE A 52 -0.18 -8.75 3.60
N ASP A 53 -0.09 -9.31 4.80
CA ASP A 53 0.49 -10.62 5.05
C ASP A 53 -0.62 -11.68 4.92
N GLU A 54 -0.58 -12.44 3.83
CA GLU A 54 -1.54 -13.52 3.57
C GLU A 54 -1.41 -14.69 4.56
N ARG A 55 -0.23 -14.91 5.13
CA ARG A 55 0.04 -16.04 6.05
C ARG A 55 -0.63 -15.79 7.40
N GLU A 56 -0.38 -14.60 7.94
CA GLU A 56 -0.90 -14.17 9.24
C GLU A 56 -2.27 -13.48 9.12
N LYS A 57 -2.75 -13.27 7.89
CA LYS A 57 -4.01 -12.55 7.56
C LYS A 57 -4.09 -11.19 8.24
N GLN A 58 -3.04 -10.40 8.12
CA GLN A 58 -2.94 -9.11 8.79
C GLN A 58 -2.33 -8.02 7.90
N LEU A 59 -2.74 -6.78 8.13
CA LEU A 59 -2.17 -5.59 7.50
C LEU A 59 -1.19 -4.93 8.45
N PHE A 60 0.02 -4.63 7.97
CA PHE A 60 1.07 -3.95 8.72
C PHE A 60 1.50 -2.65 8.03
N HIS A 61 1.87 -1.65 8.81
CA HIS A 61 2.30 -0.35 8.30
C HIS A 61 3.68 -0.42 7.67
N VAL A 62 3.83 0.15 6.47
CA VAL A 62 5.13 0.30 5.78
C VAL A 62 5.51 1.74 5.50
N GLY A 63 4.58 2.68 5.71
CA GLY A 63 4.86 4.11 5.69
C GLY A 63 3.63 4.91 6.11
N SER A 64 3.87 6.09 6.68
CA SER A 64 2.82 6.96 7.18
C SER A 64 3.27 8.42 7.23
N HIS A 65 2.30 9.33 7.09
CA HIS A 65 2.49 10.77 7.28
C HIS A 65 1.29 11.35 8.03
N GLY A 66 1.53 12.29 8.95
CA GLY A 66 0.48 12.99 9.72
C GLY A 66 -0.20 12.16 10.83
N ILE A 67 0.20 10.91 11.01
CA ILE A 67 -0.32 10.00 12.06
C ILE A 67 0.77 9.79 13.11
N SER A 68 0.39 9.80 14.40
CA SER A 68 1.34 9.62 15.50
C SER A 68 1.93 8.20 15.54
N GLU A 69 3.17 8.09 16.03
CA GLU A 69 3.79 6.79 16.32
C GLU A 69 2.94 5.94 17.29
N ALA A 70 2.31 6.57 18.28
CA ALA A 70 1.44 5.87 19.24
C ALA A 70 0.27 5.17 18.54
N TYR A 71 -0.34 5.82 17.54
CA TYR A 71 -1.42 5.20 16.76
C TYR A 71 -0.91 4.12 15.80
N ILE A 72 0.29 4.28 15.23
CA ILE A 72 0.91 3.24 14.39
C ILE A 72 1.28 2.00 15.22
N ALA A 73 1.72 2.20 16.46
CA ALA A 73 2.16 1.16 17.38
C ALA A 73 1.00 0.36 18.04
N LYS A 74 -0.26 0.67 17.73
CA LYS A 74 -1.43 -0.03 18.29
C LYS A 74 -1.54 -1.51 17.90
N GLY A 75 -0.80 -1.92 16.88
CA GLY A 75 -0.77 -3.29 16.37
C GLY A 75 -1.26 -3.43 14.94
N PRO A 76 -1.16 -4.64 14.38
CA PRO A 76 -1.60 -4.96 13.02
C PRO A 76 -3.13 -4.94 12.92
N VAL A 77 -3.65 -4.75 11.71
CA VAL A 77 -5.10 -4.84 11.46
C VAL A 77 -5.41 -6.23 10.91
N VAL A 78 -6.20 -7.02 11.63
CA VAL A 78 -6.58 -8.38 11.21
C VAL A 78 -7.55 -8.30 10.02
N VAL A 79 -7.33 -9.11 9.00
CA VAL A 79 -8.23 -9.21 7.85
C VAL A 79 -9.20 -10.37 8.07
N ASP A 80 -10.32 -10.05 8.72
CA ASP A 80 -11.43 -10.97 8.98
C ASP A 80 -12.58 -10.80 7.95
N GLU A 81 -13.73 -11.42 8.21
CA GLU A 81 -14.91 -11.34 7.34
C GLU A 81 -15.41 -9.90 7.12
N LYS A 82 -15.17 -8.99 8.07
CA LYS A 82 -15.55 -7.57 7.96
C LYS A 82 -14.69 -6.83 6.93
N TYR A 83 -13.55 -7.39 6.55
CA TYR A 83 -12.65 -6.92 5.49
C TYR A 83 -12.85 -7.68 4.17
N SER A 84 -13.95 -8.40 3.99
CA SER A 84 -14.24 -9.11 2.73
C SER A 84 -14.21 -8.21 1.49
N ASN A 85 -14.66 -6.95 1.59
CA ASN A 85 -14.56 -5.96 0.51
C ASN A 85 -13.09 -5.67 0.14
N PHE A 86 -12.21 -5.56 1.13
CA PHE A 86 -10.77 -5.39 0.87
C PHE A 86 -10.21 -6.58 0.09
N LEU A 87 -10.56 -7.82 0.46
CA LEU A 87 -10.11 -9.02 -0.25
C LEU A 87 -10.65 -9.11 -1.69
N LYS A 88 -11.83 -8.55 -1.96
CA LYS A 88 -12.38 -8.39 -3.33
C LYS A 88 -11.71 -7.26 -4.11
N GLY A 89 -10.83 -6.49 -3.47
CA GLY A 89 -10.21 -5.32 -4.08
C GLY A 89 -11.18 -4.16 -4.24
N GLU A 90 -12.15 -4.04 -3.35
CA GLU A 90 -13.08 -2.91 -3.28
C GLU A 90 -12.57 -1.87 -2.28
N SER A 91 -12.82 -0.60 -2.57
CA SER A 91 -12.52 0.51 -1.66
C SER A 91 -13.44 0.49 -0.45
N ILE A 92 -12.90 0.78 0.73
CA ILE A 92 -13.65 0.84 1.99
C ILE A 92 -13.77 2.28 2.44
N PHE A 93 -15.00 2.74 2.62
CA PHE A 93 -15.33 4.06 3.14
C PHE A 93 -15.96 3.94 4.53
N ILE A 94 -15.41 4.67 5.49
CA ILE A 94 -15.94 4.80 6.85
C ILE A 94 -16.14 6.27 7.14
N GLU A 95 -17.40 6.70 7.21
CA GLU A 95 -17.75 8.11 7.45
C GLU A 95 -17.61 8.50 8.92
N ASP A 96 -17.83 7.57 9.85
CA ASP A 96 -17.68 7.79 11.29
C ASP A 96 -17.09 6.55 11.98
N LEU A 97 -15.82 6.62 12.38
CA LEU A 97 -15.12 5.51 13.03
C LEU A 97 -15.68 5.16 14.41
N ARG A 98 -16.36 6.08 15.09
CA ARG A 98 -16.78 5.89 16.49
C ARG A 98 -17.86 4.81 16.63
N ASN A 99 -18.62 4.59 15.57
CA ASN A 99 -19.78 3.69 15.56
C ASN A 99 -19.66 2.56 14.53
N ASP A 100 -18.56 2.50 13.78
CA ASP A 100 -18.42 1.54 12.69
C ASP A 100 -17.84 0.20 13.20
N PRO A 101 -18.58 -0.92 13.10
CA PRO A 101 -18.17 -2.21 13.64
C PRO A 101 -16.95 -2.84 12.94
N ARG A 102 -16.50 -2.25 11.82
CA ARG A 102 -15.31 -2.65 11.07
C ARG A 102 -14.03 -2.05 11.67
N VAL A 103 -14.13 -1.09 12.58
CA VAL A 103 -12.99 -0.45 13.24
C VAL A 103 -12.51 -1.30 14.42
N GLN A 104 -11.31 -1.86 14.34
CA GLN A 104 -10.74 -2.72 15.38
C GLN A 104 -10.17 -1.95 16.58
N TYR A 105 -9.77 -0.69 16.36
CA TYR A 105 -9.09 0.16 17.34
C TYR A 105 -9.77 1.53 17.47
N PRO A 106 -11.04 1.57 17.93
CA PRO A 106 -11.83 2.79 17.97
C PRO A 106 -11.30 3.80 19.01
N GLU A 107 -10.77 3.32 20.14
CA GLU A 107 -10.24 4.21 21.20
C GLU A 107 -8.97 4.92 20.77
N GLU A 108 -8.05 4.21 20.12
CA GLU A 108 -6.82 4.77 19.57
C GLU A 108 -7.14 5.74 18.43
N ALA A 109 -8.12 5.43 17.59
CA ALA A 109 -8.56 6.32 16.52
C ALA A 109 -9.14 7.62 17.07
N LEU A 110 -9.91 7.53 18.15
CA LEU A 110 -10.45 8.70 18.85
C LEU A 110 -9.35 9.54 19.49
N LYS A 111 -8.37 8.92 20.17
CA LYS A 111 -7.20 9.61 20.73
C LYS A 111 -6.37 10.33 19.66
N GLU A 112 -6.27 9.73 18.47
CA GLU A 112 -5.58 10.31 17.31
C GLU A 112 -6.43 11.39 16.58
N ASN A 113 -7.67 11.63 17.02
CA ASN A 113 -8.63 12.53 16.39
C ASN A 113 -8.94 12.17 14.93
N ILE A 114 -9.16 10.87 14.67
CA ILE A 114 -9.60 10.33 13.38
C ILE A 114 -11.11 10.10 13.44
N ILE A 115 -11.86 10.80 12.59
CA ILE A 115 -13.32 10.71 12.51
C ILE A 115 -13.76 9.88 11.31
N SER A 116 -13.11 10.01 10.16
CA SER A 116 -13.43 9.25 8.96
C SER A 116 -12.18 8.69 8.29
N MET A 117 -12.36 7.63 7.49
CA MET A 117 -11.28 7.07 6.69
C MET A 117 -11.74 6.49 5.35
N VAL A 118 -10.83 6.52 4.38
CA VAL A 118 -10.97 5.87 3.08
C VAL A 118 -9.80 4.93 2.89
N SER A 119 -10.06 3.66 2.60
CA SER A 119 -9.03 2.66 2.28
C SER A 119 -9.17 2.23 0.83
N LEU A 120 -8.09 2.39 0.07
CA LEU A 120 -8.02 2.11 -1.36
C LEU A 120 -7.06 0.95 -1.59
N PRO A 121 -7.48 -0.15 -2.24
CA PRO A 121 -6.66 -1.34 -2.39
C PRO A 121 -5.45 -1.10 -3.30
N ILE A 122 -4.30 -1.61 -2.88
CA ILE A 122 -3.11 -1.78 -3.70
C ILE A 122 -3.20 -3.18 -4.30
N LYS A 123 -3.23 -3.24 -5.64
CA LYS A 123 -3.40 -4.49 -6.38
C LYS A 123 -2.18 -4.79 -7.22
N TYR A 124 -1.85 -6.07 -7.32
CA TYR A 124 -0.97 -6.60 -8.35
C TYR A 124 -1.70 -7.72 -9.09
N ARG A 125 -1.90 -7.52 -10.39
CA ARG A 125 -2.73 -8.42 -11.22
C ARG A 125 -4.11 -8.61 -10.59
N ASN A 126 -4.43 -9.83 -10.15
CA ASN A 126 -5.71 -10.21 -9.57
C ASN A 126 -5.68 -10.30 -8.03
N SER A 127 -4.55 -9.99 -7.40
CA SER A 127 -4.36 -10.09 -5.94
C SER A 127 -4.27 -8.72 -5.29
N VAL A 128 -4.82 -8.61 -4.07
CA VAL A 128 -4.70 -7.42 -3.23
C VAL A 128 -3.51 -7.62 -2.30
N ILE A 129 -2.50 -6.77 -2.42
CA ILE A 129 -1.23 -6.92 -1.69
C ILE A 129 -1.12 -5.91 -0.54
N GLY A 130 -2.08 -5.01 -0.40
CA GLY A 130 -2.08 -3.95 0.59
C GLY A 130 -3.13 -2.89 0.33
N LEU A 131 -3.04 -1.76 1.02
CA LEU A 131 -3.92 -0.61 0.84
C LEU A 131 -3.21 0.71 1.12
N VAL A 132 -3.74 1.77 0.51
CA VAL A 132 -3.51 3.16 0.90
C VAL A 132 -4.69 3.58 1.76
N ARG A 133 -4.45 4.13 2.95
CA ARG A 133 -5.50 4.62 3.84
C ARG A 133 -5.34 6.10 4.11
N LEU A 134 -6.43 6.82 3.91
CA LEU A 134 -6.54 8.26 4.11
C LEU A 134 -7.38 8.50 5.38
N TYR A 135 -6.87 9.32 6.29
CA TYR A 135 -7.52 9.65 7.55
C TYR A 135 -7.92 11.12 7.59
N HIS A 136 -9.08 11.40 8.16
CA HIS A 136 -9.58 12.76 8.33
C HIS A 136 -10.11 13.00 9.73
N SER A 137 -9.91 14.20 10.25
CA SER A 137 -10.42 14.64 11.57
C SER A 137 -11.85 15.17 11.52
N SER A 138 -12.55 14.94 10.41
CA SER A 138 -13.96 15.23 10.19
C SER A 138 -14.55 14.21 9.21
N THR A 139 -15.87 14.18 9.07
CA THR A 139 -16.53 13.38 8.03
C THR A 139 -16.16 13.92 6.65
N ILE A 140 -15.65 13.07 5.76
CA ILE A 140 -15.21 13.46 4.41
C ILE A 140 -15.88 12.62 3.33
N LYS A 141 -16.25 13.27 2.22
CA LYS A 141 -16.60 12.59 0.97
C LYS A 141 -15.65 13.07 -0.12
N LEU A 142 -14.74 12.19 -0.54
CA LEU A 142 -13.80 12.48 -1.62
C LEU A 142 -14.53 12.49 -2.97
N ASN A 143 -14.01 13.28 -3.90
CA ASN A 143 -14.44 13.28 -5.29
C ASN A 143 -14.15 11.92 -5.94
N GLU A 144 -15.05 11.42 -6.79
CA GLU A 144 -14.89 10.14 -7.48
C GLU A 144 -13.67 10.13 -8.42
N GLU A 145 -13.39 11.23 -9.13
CA GLU A 145 -12.22 11.34 -10.01
C GLU A 145 -10.91 11.36 -9.21
N ASP A 146 -10.93 11.90 -7.99
CA ASP A 146 -9.78 11.87 -7.10
C ASP A 146 -9.56 10.44 -6.59
N ILE A 147 -10.62 9.71 -6.23
CA ILE A 147 -10.56 8.29 -5.85
C ILE A 147 -9.96 7.47 -7.00
N ASP A 148 -10.46 7.65 -8.23
CA ASP A 148 -9.95 6.96 -9.41
C ASP A 148 -8.46 7.26 -9.64
N SER A 149 -8.06 8.51 -9.49
CA SER A 149 -6.66 8.90 -9.63
C SER A 149 -5.77 8.22 -8.59
N ILE A 150 -6.20 8.15 -7.33
CA ILE A 150 -5.45 7.45 -6.28
C ILE A 150 -5.45 5.93 -6.51
N LEU A 151 -6.52 5.35 -7.04
CA LEU A 151 -6.55 3.93 -7.40
C LEU A 151 -5.55 3.60 -8.51
N VAL A 152 -5.39 4.46 -9.52
CA VAL A 152 -4.35 4.30 -10.54
C VAL A 152 -2.95 4.35 -9.90
N LEU A 153 -2.72 5.31 -8.98
CA LEU A 153 -1.46 5.35 -8.23
C LEU A 153 -1.23 4.11 -7.39
N ALA A 154 -2.26 3.59 -6.72
CA ALA A 154 -2.19 2.39 -5.90
C ALA A 154 -1.87 1.16 -6.77
N GLN A 155 -2.40 1.07 -7.99
CA GLN A 155 -2.07 0.01 -8.94
C GLN A 155 -0.61 0.09 -9.42
N GLN A 156 -0.11 1.29 -9.69
CA GLN A 156 1.30 1.50 -10.04
C GLN A 156 2.24 1.15 -8.88
N LEU A 157 1.86 1.54 -7.66
CA LEU A 157 2.59 1.18 -6.45
C LEU A 157 2.65 -0.34 -6.27
N GLY A 158 1.55 -1.04 -6.54
CA GLY A 158 1.52 -2.51 -6.49
C GLY A 158 2.53 -3.17 -7.42
N LEU A 159 2.68 -2.66 -8.64
CA LEU A 159 3.71 -3.11 -9.59
C LEU A 159 5.12 -2.89 -9.04
N VAL A 160 5.40 -1.74 -8.43
CA VAL A 160 6.74 -1.41 -7.92
C VAL A 160 7.11 -2.23 -6.69
N ILE A 161 6.15 -2.45 -5.77
CA ILE A 161 6.36 -3.31 -4.59
C ILE A 161 6.76 -4.72 -5.03
N GLU A 162 5.99 -5.30 -5.94
CA GLU A 162 6.23 -6.67 -6.44
C GLU A 162 7.55 -6.78 -7.21
N ASN A 163 7.84 -5.81 -8.08
CA ASN A 163 9.12 -5.78 -8.80
C ASN A 163 10.32 -5.64 -7.86
N ASN A 164 10.21 -4.84 -6.81
CA ASN A 164 11.26 -4.74 -5.78
C ASN A 164 11.43 -6.04 -5.01
N GLY A 165 10.33 -6.68 -4.61
CA GLY A 165 10.36 -7.99 -3.96
C GLY A 165 11.07 -9.04 -4.81
N LEU A 166 10.73 -9.11 -6.10
CA LEU A 166 11.37 -10.02 -7.05
C LEU A 166 12.86 -9.68 -7.24
N ARG A 167 13.21 -8.40 -7.37
CA ARG A 167 14.62 -7.96 -7.49
C ARG A 167 15.43 -8.40 -6.27
N ASN A 168 14.91 -8.16 -5.06
CA ASN A 168 15.58 -8.54 -3.82
C ASN A 168 15.77 -10.06 -3.71
N PHE A 169 14.74 -10.84 -4.07
CA PHE A 169 14.84 -12.30 -4.14
C PHE A 169 15.91 -12.77 -5.13
N LEU A 170 15.98 -12.18 -6.33
CA LEU A 170 17.01 -12.52 -7.32
C LEU A 170 18.43 -12.21 -6.82
N GLU A 171 18.62 -11.09 -6.11
CA GLU A 171 19.92 -10.76 -5.51
C GLU A 171 20.31 -11.75 -4.40
N GLU A 172 19.35 -12.20 -3.58
CA GLU A 172 19.59 -13.25 -2.58
C GLU A 172 19.98 -14.58 -3.23
N VAL A 173 19.26 -15.01 -4.27
CA VAL A 173 19.56 -16.23 -5.02
C VAL A 173 20.94 -16.14 -5.68
N LYS A 174 21.28 -15.01 -6.33
CA LYS A 174 22.62 -14.78 -6.90
C LYS A 174 23.70 -14.83 -5.82
N GLY A 175 23.46 -14.22 -4.67
CA GLY A 175 24.36 -14.24 -3.53
C GLY A 175 24.60 -15.65 -3.00
N GLY A 176 23.54 -16.47 -2.92
CA GLY A 176 23.63 -17.89 -2.56
C GLY A 176 24.41 -18.70 -3.58
N ILE A 177 24.08 -18.57 -4.88
CA ILE A 177 24.78 -19.25 -5.99
C ILE A 177 26.26 -18.90 -6.00
N SER A 178 26.62 -17.63 -5.78
CA SER A 178 28.02 -17.18 -5.77
C SER A 178 28.86 -17.80 -4.64
N ARG A 179 28.21 -18.36 -3.61
CA ARG A 179 28.87 -19.04 -2.48
C ARG A 179 28.93 -20.55 -2.67
N LEU A 180 28.33 -21.11 -3.72
CA LEU A 180 28.36 -22.54 -3.98
C LEU A 180 29.74 -22.98 -4.47
N PRO A 181 30.22 -24.17 -4.06
CA PRO A 181 31.40 -24.77 -4.65
C PRO A 181 31.25 -24.97 -6.17
N LEU A 182 32.32 -24.72 -6.94
CA LEU A 182 32.31 -24.81 -8.42
C LEU A 182 31.72 -26.12 -8.96
N HIS A 183 31.98 -27.26 -8.31
CA HIS A 183 31.47 -28.56 -8.73
C HIS A 183 29.94 -28.70 -8.60
N MET A 184 29.28 -27.89 -7.75
CA MET A 184 27.81 -27.86 -7.65
C MET A 184 27.17 -26.97 -8.73
N LEU A 185 27.94 -26.06 -9.32
CA LEU A 185 27.47 -25.20 -10.41
C LEU A 185 27.44 -25.95 -11.75
N GLU A 186 28.31 -26.94 -11.96
CA GLU A 186 28.36 -27.74 -13.19
C GLU A 186 27.05 -28.48 -13.48
N GLY A 187 26.30 -28.89 -12.45
CA GLY A 187 24.99 -29.53 -12.62
C GLY A 187 23.90 -28.60 -13.18
N LEU A 188 23.93 -27.32 -12.80
CA LEU A 188 22.92 -26.32 -13.18
C LEU A 188 23.05 -25.86 -14.64
N TYR A 189 24.25 -25.90 -15.21
CA TYR A 189 24.49 -25.50 -16.61
C TYR A 189 24.26 -26.64 -17.62
N ASN A 190 24.28 -27.89 -17.17
CA ASN A 190 24.19 -29.06 -18.05
C ASN A 190 22.74 -29.47 -18.41
N GLU A 191 21.74 -29.16 -17.57
CA GLU A 191 20.33 -29.47 -17.90
C GLU A 191 19.77 -28.63 -19.06
N ASN A 192 20.36 -27.46 -19.35
CA ASN A 192 19.93 -26.59 -20.46
C ASN A 192 20.45 -27.02 -21.85
N ARG A 193 21.20 -28.13 -21.96
CA ARG A 193 21.72 -28.65 -23.24
C ARG A 193 21.00 -29.90 -23.76
N SER A 194 20.04 -30.46 -23.04
CA SER A 194 19.41 -31.75 -23.40
C SER A 194 18.08 -31.67 -24.17
N THR A 195 17.58 -30.48 -24.54
CA THR A 195 16.31 -30.31 -25.28
C THR A 195 16.47 -29.66 -26.67
N ARG A 196 17.54 -30.01 -27.39
CA ARG A 196 17.60 -29.79 -28.84
C ARG A 196 17.98 -31.08 -29.57
N TYR A 197 16.96 -31.86 -29.92
CA TYR A 197 16.96 -32.76 -31.08
C TYR A 197 15.58 -32.69 -31.73
#